data_AF-A0A246BNK9-F1
#
_entry.id   AF-A0A246BNK9-F1
#
_cell.length_a   1.000
_cell.length_b   1.000
_cell.length_c   1.000
_cell.angle_alpha   90.00
_cell.angle_beta   90.00
_cell.angle_gamma   90.00
#
_symmetry.space_group_name_H-M   'P 1'
#
loop_
_entity.id
_entity.type
_entity.pdbx_description
1 polymer ?
#
loop_
_entity_poly.entity_id
_entity_poly.type
_entity_poly.pdbx_seq_one_letter_code
_entity_poly.pdbx_strand_id
1 'polypeptide(L)'
;MPATAPHFPCEEALRELADGQGDVRRCVQTLTPLLFALADHLELPEHAREQAVGDALKDICEHCAQWPRTRLPAQVWVLAMARRRFRHGHAA
;
A
#
# COMPACT_ATOMS: atom_id res chain seq x y z
N MET A 1 -12.61 3.87 -30.88
CA MET A 1 -12.17 2.81 -29.94
C MET A 1 -11.85 3.52 -28.63
N PRO A 2 -12.62 3.33 -27.55
CA PRO A 2 -12.22 3.90 -26.27
C PRO A 2 -10.93 3.20 -25.83
N ALA A 3 -9.88 3.98 -25.56
CA ALA A 3 -8.65 3.47 -24.99
C ALA A 3 -9.00 2.88 -23.61
N THR A 4 -8.89 1.57 -23.45
CA THR A 4 -8.95 0.92 -22.15
C THR A 4 -7.84 1.55 -21.31
N ALA A 5 -8.21 2.34 -20.31
CA ALA A 5 -7.26 2.89 -19.37
C ALA A 5 -6.48 1.71 -18.76
N PRO A 6 -5.16 1.82 -18.57
CA PRO A 6 -4.39 0.78 -17.92
C PRO A 6 -5.03 0.44 -16.57
N HIS A 7 -5.53 -0.79 -16.45
CA HIS A 7 -6.06 -1.32 -15.20
C HIS A 7 -4.89 -1.57 -14.27
N PHE A 8 -4.71 -0.66 -13.31
CA PHE A 8 -3.74 -0.87 -12.24
C PHE A 8 -4.45 -1.62 -11.11
N PRO A 9 -4.13 -2.90 -10.86
CA PRO A 9 -4.84 -3.70 -9.85
C PRO A 9 -4.72 -3.09 -8.45
N CYS A 10 -3.60 -2.39 -8.15
CA CYS A 10 -3.44 -1.62 -6.92
C CYS A 10 -4.44 -0.46 -6.80
N GLU A 11 -4.74 0.22 -7.92
CA GLU A 11 -5.63 1.36 -7.92
C GLU A 11 -7.09 0.94 -7.76
N GLU A 12 -7.51 -0.12 -8.44
CA GLU A 12 -8.84 -0.69 -8.26
C GLU A 12 -9.04 -1.22 -6.84
N ALA A 13 -8.10 -2.03 -6.33
CA ALA A 13 -8.23 -2.59 -4.98
C ALA A 13 -8.26 -1.50 -3.89
N LEU A 14 -7.45 -0.44 -4.03
CA LEU A 14 -7.45 0.67 -3.08
C LEU A 14 -8.71 1.54 -3.21
N ARG A 15 -9.23 1.73 -4.43
CA ARG A 15 -10.46 2.49 -4.69
C ARG A 15 -11.68 1.78 -4.14
N GLU A 16 -11.85 0.50 -4.46
CA GLU A 16 -12.93 -0.33 -3.90
C GLU A 16 -12.92 -0.26 -2.36
N LEU A 17 -11.74 -0.38 -1.75
CA LEU A 17 -11.60 -0.31 -0.30
C LEU A 17 -11.93 1.09 0.26
N ALA A 18 -11.46 2.16 -0.39
CA ALA A 18 -11.74 3.54 0.00
C ALA A 18 -13.24 3.90 -0.09
N ASP A 19 -13.95 3.31 -1.05
CA ASP A 19 -15.39 3.47 -1.24
C ASP A 19 -16.22 2.55 -0.31
N GLY A 20 -15.56 1.75 0.53
CA GLY A 20 -16.20 0.82 1.47
C GLY A 20 -16.85 -0.41 0.81
N GLN A 21 -16.58 -0.64 -0.48
CA GLN A 21 -17.12 -1.77 -1.25
C GLN A 21 -16.09 -2.88 -1.50
N GLY A 22 -14.82 -2.64 -1.16
CA GLY A 22 -13.70 -3.52 -1.44
C GLY A 22 -13.43 -4.54 -0.35
N ASP A 23 -12.89 -5.68 -0.78
CA ASP A 23 -12.40 -6.72 0.12
C ASP A 23 -11.00 -6.38 0.63
N VAL A 24 -10.87 -6.21 1.95
CA VAL A 24 -9.58 -6.01 2.64
C VAL A 24 -8.58 -7.09 2.24
N ARG A 25 -9.03 -8.35 2.11
CA ARG A 25 -8.16 -9.48 1.74
C ARG A 25 -7.58 -9.30 0.34
N ARG A 26 -8.39 -8.84 -0.62
CA ARG A 26 -7.95 -8.56 -1.99
C ARG A 26 -6.96 -7.40 -2.03
N CYS A 27 -7.22 -6.34 -1.26
CA CYS A 27 -6.30 -5.21 -1.12
C CYS A 27 -4.95 -5.67 -0.56
N VAL A 28 -4.96 -6.41 0.56
CA VAL A 28 -3.75 -6.99 1.16
C VAL A 28 -2.98 -7.85 0.16
N GLN A 29 -3.65 -8.80 -0.51
CA GLN A 29 -2.99 -9.67 -1.51
C GLN A 29 -2.33 -8.88 -2.65
N THR A 30 -2.96 -7.79 -3.07
CA THR A 30 -2.44 -6.94 -4.15
C THR A 30 -1.24 -6.11 -3.70
N LEU A 31 -1.26 -5.59 -2.47
CA LEU A 31 -0.24 -4.66 -1.98
C LEU A 31 0.95 -5.38 -1.34
N THR A 32 0.77 -6.57 -0.77
CA THR A 32 1.84 -7.31 -0.08
C THR A 32 3.11 -7.46 -0.90
N PRO A 33 3.10 -7.93 -2.17
CA PRO A 33 4.33 -8.08 -2.95
C PRO A 33 5.06 -6.75 -3.17
N LEU A 34 4.30 -5.66 -3.38
CA LEU A 34 4.85 -4.32 -3.56
C LEU A 34 5.55 -3.83 -2.29
N LEU A 35 4.98 -4.10 -1.12
CA LEU A 35 5.53 -3.68 0.16
C LEU A 35 6.77 -4.49 0.56
N PHE A 36 6.79 -5.79 0.28
CA PHE A 36 7.99 -6.61 0.46
C PHE A 36 9.12 -6.16 -0.46
N ALA A 37 8.83 -5.88 -1.74
CA ALA A 37 9.84 -5.34 -2.66
C ALA A 37 10.40 -3.99 -2.19
N LEU A 38 9.55 -3.11 -1.63
CA LEU A 38 10.01 -1.86 -1.03
C LEU A 38 10.88 -2.12 0.21
N ALA A 39 10.50 -3.09 1.04
CA ALA A 39 11.24 -3.42 2.25
C ALA A 39 12.63 -4.00 1.91
N ASP A 40 12.71 -4.83 0.88
CA ASP A 40 13.97 -5.35 0.33
C ASP A 40 14.84 -4.22 -0.22
N HIS A 41 14.25 -3.30 -0.99
CA HIS A 41 14.96 -2.15 -1.55
C HIS A 41 15.51 -1.20 -0.49
N LEU A 42 14.86 -1.11 0.67
CA LEU A 42 15.31 -0.31 1.80
C LEU A 42 16.17 -1.12 2.79
N GLU A 43 16.55 -2.35 2.43
CA GLU A 43 17.41 -3.24 3.22
C GLU A 43 16.88 -3.47 4.65
N LEU A 44 15.56 -3.60 4.79
CA LEU A 44 14.95 -3.87 6.09
C LEU A 44 15.46 -5.20 6.65
N PRO A 45 15.82 -5.25 7.96
CA PRO A 45 16.23 -6.49 8.61
C PRO A 45 15.17 -7.56 8.44
N GLU A 46 15.60 -8.76 8.06
CA GLU A 46 14.71 -9.89 7.77
C GLU A 46 13.73 -10.16 8.91
N HIS A 47 14.22 -10.13 10.15
CA HIS A 47 13.41 -10.34 11.36
C HIS A 47 12.35 -9.27 11.62
N ALA A 48 12.49 -8.07 11.04
CA ALA A 48 11.54 -6.96 11.19
C ALA A 48 10.64 -6.76 9.97
N ARG A 49 10.95 -7.42 8.84
CA ARG A 49 10.32 -7.17 7.54
C ARG A 49 8.84 -7.51 7.54
N GLU A 50 8.48 -8.70 8.02
CA GLU A 50 7.08 -9.15 8.05
C GLU A 50 6.22 -8.24 8.93
N GLN A 51 6.70 -7.90 10.13
CA GLN A 51 5.99 -7.01 11.04
C GLN A 51 5.83 -5.61 10.43
N ALA A 52 6.89 -5.06 9.83
CA ALA A 52 6.84 -3.75 9.21
C ALA A 52 5.84 -3.70 8.05
N VAL A 53 5.82 -4.73 7.19
CA VAL A 53 4.85 -4.84 6.09
C VAL A 53 3.43 -4.97 6.63
N GLY A 54 3.21 -5.79 7.67
CA GLY A 54 1.92 -5.92 8.35
C GLY A 54 1.40 -4.60 8.90
N ASP A 55 2.26 -3.85 9.58
CA ASP A 55 1.93 -2.51 10.09
C ASP A 55 1.60 -1.53 8.96
N ALA A 56 2.40 -1.54 7.88
CA ALA A 56 2.16 -0.66 6.73
C ALA A 56 0.82 -0.98 6.05
N LEU A 57 0.48 -2.27 5.90
CA LEU A 57 -0.83 -2.71 5.38
C LEU A 57 -1.97 -2.23 6.27
N LYS A 58 -1.82 -2.34 7.59
CA LYS A 58 -2.81 -1.84 8.54
C LYS A 58 -3.03 -0.33 8.38
N ASP A 59 -1.96 0.46 8.37
CA ASP A 59 -2.04 1.92 8.19
C ASP A 59 -2.69 2.28 6.84
N ILE A 60 -2.36 1.55 5.77
CA ILE A 60 -2.95 1.74 4.44
C ILE A 60 -4.45 1.49 4.47
N CYS A 61 -4.90 0.39 5.06
CA CYS A 61 -6.32 0.06 5.17
C CYS A 61 -7.08 1.08 6.03
N GLU A 62 -6.50 1.54 7.14
CA GLU A 62 -7.13 2.53 8.02
C GLU A 62 -7.24 3.92 7.38
N HIS A 63 -6.30 4.28 6.50
CA HIS A 63 -6.23 5.60 5.87
C HIS A 63 -6.66 5.64 4.40
N CYS A 64 -7.04 4.52 3.79
CA CYS A 64 -7.35 4.42 2.36
C CYS A 64 -8.47 5.39 1.92
N ALA A 65 -9.48 5.65 2.76
CA ALA A 65 -10.55 6.60 2.48
C ALA A 65 -10.05 8.05 2.27
N GLN A 66 -8.83 8.38 2.73
CA GLN A 66 -8.22 9.69 2.56
C GLN A 66 -7.43 9.81 1.25
N TRP A 67 -7.03 8.68 0.65
CA TRP A 67 -6.21 8.65 -0.56
C TRP A 67 -6.79 9.49 -1.71
N PRO A 68 -8.10 9.45 -2.04
CA PRO A 68 -8.64 10.24 -3.15
C PRO A 68 -8.40 11.75 -3.03
N ARG A 69 -8.26 12.28 -1.81
CA ARG A 69 -7.97 13.71 -1.55
C ARG A 69 -6.54 14.09 -1.90
N THR A 70 -5.62 13.13 -1.90
CA THR A 70 -4.19 13.37 -2.18
C THR A 70 -3.91 13.58 -3.67
N ARG A 71 -4.83 13.17 -4.55
CA ARG A 71 -4.67 13.18 -6.02
C ARG A 71 -3.42 12.43 -6.51
N LEU A 72 -2.81 11.59 -5.67
CA LEU A 72 -1.68 10.76 -6.03
C LEU A 72 -2.16 9.45 -6.68
N PRO A 73 -1.38 8.85 -7.58
CA PRO A 73 -1.60 7.46 -7.99
C PRO A 73 -1.58 6.53 -6.77
N ALA A 74 -2.44 5.50 -6.76
CA ALA A 74 -2.58 4.59 -5.61
C ALA A 74 -1.24 3.99 -5.16
N GLN A 75 -0.46 3.49 -6.13
CA GLN A 75 0.84 2.89 -5.87
C GLN A 75 1.82 3.89 -5.24
N VAL A 76 1.82 5.15 -5.69
CA VAL A 76 2.69 6.19 -5.13
C VAL A 76 2.29 6.51 -3.69
N TRP A 77 0.99 6.62 -3.42
CA TRP A 77 0.50 6.87 -2.07
C TRP A 77 0.80 5.70 -1.11
N VAL A 78 0.56 4.46 -1.54
CA VAL A 78 0.90 3.23 -0.80
C VAL A 78 2.39 3.17 -0.46
N LEU A 79 3.26 3.41 -1.45
CA LEU A 79 4.70 3.37 -1.24
C LEU A 79 5.17 4.50 -0.31
N ALA A 80 4.56 5.69 -0.38
CA ALA A 80 4.88 6.79 0.52
C ALA A 80 4.48 6.49 1.97
N MET A 81 3.29 5.93 2.18
CA MET A 81 2.81 5.44 3.48
C MET A 81 3.76 4.40 4.07
N ALA A 82 4.07 3.35 3.31
CA ALA A 82 4.96 2.28 3.74
C ALA A 82 6.38 2.76 4.02
N ARG A 83 6.95 3.60 3.14
CA ARG A 83 8.28 4.18 3.34
C ARG A 83 8.33 5.04 4.60
N ARG A 84 7.28 5.81 4.89
CA ARG A 84 7.17 6.58 6.13
C ARG A 84 7.17 5.65 7.34
N ARG A 85 6.45 4.53 7.28
CA ARG A 85 6.41 3.54 8.37
C ARG A 85 7.77 2.86 8.57
N PHE A 86 8.39 2.37 7.50
CA PHE A 86 9.66 1.66 7.55
C PHE A 86 10.80 2.51 8.12
N ARG A 87 10.77 3.82 7.88
CA ARG A 87 11.76 4.77 8.43
C ARG A 87 11.52 5.11 9.90
N HIS A 88 10.27 5.23 10.34
CA HIS A 88 9.96 5.51 11.74
C HIS A 88 10.07 4.28 12.64
N GLY A 89 9.89 3.07 12.09
CA GLY A 89 10.08 1.81 12.83
C GLY A 89 11.54 1.42 13.06
N HIS A 90 12.51 2.06 12.38
CA HIS A 90 13.95 1.87 12.57
C HIS A 90 14.59 2.80 13.62
N ALA A 91 13.80 3.69 14.23
CA ALA A 91 14.30 4.68 15.18
C ALA A 91 14.15 4.27 16.66
N ALA A 92 13.89 2.99 16.94
CA ALA A 92 13.72 2.46 18.30
C ALA A 92 14.78 1.39 18.61
#